data_AF-A0A7V8NM63-F1
#
_entry.id   AF-A0A7V8NM63-F1
#
_cell.length_a   1.000
_cell.length_b   1.000
_cell.length_c   1.000
_cell.angle_alpha   90.00
_cell.angle_beta   90.00
_cell.angle_gamma   90.00
#
_symmetry.space_group_name_H-M   'P 1'
#
loop_
_entity.id
_entity.type
_entity.pdbx_description
1 polymer ?
#
loop_
_entity_poly.entity_id
_entity_poly.type
_entity_poly.pdbx_seq_one_letter_code
_entity_poly.pdbx_strand_id
1 'polypeptide(L)'
;GYQKKDNTPAPYHGYYFRILTAQGPKARGGALDYVQHGSMIGGFGLVAWPAEYGVSGMKTFLVNQDDVIYEKDLGPSTGAAVKAMTVFDPDRTWRRVR
;
A
#
# COMPACT_ATOMS: atom_id res chain seq x y z
N GLY A 1 6.82 22.16 25.51
CA GLY A 1 5.67 22.38 24.62
C GLY A 1 5.73 21.34 23.53
N TYR A 2 4.70 20.50 23.41
CA TYR A 2 4.64 19.47 22.37
C TYR A 2 4.25 20.13 21.05
N GLN A 3 5.23 20.37 20.18
CA GLN A 3 4.95 20.79 18.81
C GLN A 3 4.26 19.64 18.09
N LYS A 4 3.04 19.89 17.58
CA LYS A 4 2.37 19.00 16.63
C LYS A 4 3.34 18.81 15.45
N LYS A 5 3.87 17.59 15.30
CA LYS A 5 4.53 17.19 14.06
C LYS A 5 3.54 17.42 12.92
N ASP A 6 3.95 18.19 11.93
CA ASP A 6 3.23 18.31 10.67
C ASP A 6 2.82 16.92 10.20
N ASN A 7 1.59 16.79 9.71
CA ASN A 7 0.96 15.51 9.32
C ASN A 7 1.59 14.88 8.06
N THR A 8 2.86 15.20 7.81
CA THR A 8 3.66 14.74 6.69
C THR A 8 4.16 13.34 7.00
N PRO A 9 3.82 12.32 6.18
CA PRO A 9 4.37 10.99 6.34
C PRO A 9 5.90 11.07 6.33
N ALA A 10 6.55 10.43 7.30
CA ALA A 10 8.00 10.25 7.30
C ALA A 10 8.31 8.85 6.76
N PRO A 11 9.32 8.68 5.90
CA PRO A 11 9.68 7.37 5.42
C PRO A 11 10.32 6.55 6.55
N TYR A 12 9.98 5.28 6.64
CA TYR A 12 10.59 4.32 7.55
C TYR A 12 11.53 3.42 6.73
N HIS A 13 12.82 3.43 7.08
CA HIS A 13 13.89 2.75 6.31
C HIS A 13 13.85 3.04 4.80
N GLY A 14 13.60 4.30 4.44
CA GLY A 14 13.53 4.73 3.04
C GLY A 14 12.22 4.40 2.33
N TYR A 15 11.20 3.91 3.03
CA TYR A 15 9.90 3.58 2.45
C TYR A 15 8.76 4.37 3.09
N TYR A 16 7.84 4.84 2.26
CA TYR A 16 6.54 5.31 2.72
C TYR A 16 5.54 4.18 2.78
N PHE A 17 4.56 4.32 3.67
CA PHE A 17 3.52 3.34 3.90
C PHE A 17 2.16 4.02 3.89
N ARG A 18 1.16 3.32 3.36
CA ARG A 18 -0.24 3.76 3.40
C ARG A 18 -1.14 2.55 3.57
N ILE A 19 -2.11 2.68 4.47
CA ILE A 19 -3.17 1.70 4.66
C ILE A 19 -4.23 1.91 3.58
N LEU A 20 -4.65 0.83 2.94
CA LEU A 20 -5.78 0.75 2.03
C LEU A 20 -6.94 0.13 2.79
N THR A 21 -8.09 0.79 2.79
CA THR A 21 -9.24 0.44 3.64
C THR A 21 -10.23 -0.51 2.94
N ALA A 22 -9.91 -0.98 1.75
CA ALA A 22 -10.73 -1.93 1.00
C ALA A 22 -9.87 -2.74 0.02
N GLN A 23 -10.43 -3.83 -0.50
CA GLN A 23 -9.89 -4.59 -1.63
C GLN A 23 -10.81 -4.52 -2.86
N GLY A 24 -10.19 -4.65 -4.02
CA GLY A 24 -10.86 -4.70 -5.32
C GLY A 24 -11.16 -6.13 -5.80
N PRO A 25 -11.83 -6.25 -6.96
CA PRO A 25 -12.28 -7.54 -7.48
C PRO A 25 -11.17 -8.50 -7.90
N LYS A 26 -9.92 -8.03 -8.08
CA LYS A 26 -8.77 -8.88 -8.42
C LYS A 26 -8.06 -9.42 -7.19
N ALA A 27 -8.39 -8.93 -6.00
CA ALA A 27 -7.92 -9.51 -4.76
C ALA A 27 -8.59 -10.87 -4.49
N ARG A 28 -7.91 -11.71 -3.71
CA ARG A 28 -8.48 -12.96 -3.22
C ARG A 28 -9.72 -12.65 -2.36
N GLY A 29 -10.85 -13.28 -2.68
CA GLY A 29 -12.13 -13.01 -1.99
C GLY A 29 -12.98 -11.89 -2.64
N GLY A 30 -12.49 -11.23 -3.70
CA GLY A 30 -13.26 -10.21 -4.42
C GLY A 30 -13.30 -8.85 -3.73
N ALA A 31 -14.16 -7.95 -4.20
CA ALA A 31 -14.26 -6.60 -3.66
C ALA A 31 -14.87 -6.60 -2.25
N LEU A 32 -14.23 -5.91 -1.31
CA LEU A 32 -14.66 -5.85 0.09
C LEU A 32 -14.17 -4.54 0.73
N ASP A 33 -15.07 -3.86 1.44
CA ASP A 33 -14.70 -2.77 2.36
C ASP A 33 -14.24 -3.36 3.70
N TYR A 34 -13.06 -2.96 4.16
CA TYR A 34 -12.51 -3.43 5.42
C TYR A 34 -13.09 -2.70 6.62
N VAL A 35 -13.65 -1.51 6.42
CA VAL A 35 -14.17 -0.67 7.49
C VAL A 35 -15.67 -0.88 7.65
N GLN A 36 -16.08 -1.38 8.81
CA GLN A 36 -17.48 -1.51 9.21
C GLN A 36 -17.69 -0.79 10.55
N HIS A 37 -18.71 0.07 10.61
CA HIS A 37 -19.01 0.87 11.81
C HIS A 37 -17.78 1.65 12.35
N GLY A 38 -16.94 2.17 11.45
CA GLY A 38 -15.72 2.90 11.80
C GLY A 38 -14.57 2.03 12.30
N SER A 39 -14.74 0.71 12.33
CA SER A 39 -13.73 -0.26 12.75
C SER A 39 -13.23 -1.07 11.55
N MET A 40 -11.91 -1.27 11.47
CA MET A 40 -11.29 -2.08 10.42
C MET A 40 -11.36 -3.57 10.78
N ILE A 41 -12.45 -4.23 10.40
CA ILE A 41 -12.77 -5.62 10.80
C ILE A 41 -12.65 -6.59 9.60
N GLY A 42 -12.83 -6.10 8.38
CA GLY A 42 -12.82 -6.94 7.17
C GLY A 42 -11.42 -7.32 6.66
N GLY A 43 -10.36 -6.84 7.30
CA GLY A 43 -8.97 -7.01 6.87
C GLY A 43 -8.24 -5.69 6.75
N PHE A 44 -7.15 -5.68 5.99
CA PHE A 44 -6.39 -4.48 5.65
C PHE A 44 -5.62 -4.67 4.35
N GLY A 45 -5.35 -3.58 3.65
CA GLY A 45 -4.31 -3.52 2.63
C GLY A 45 -3.21 -2.57 3.08
N LEU A 46 -1.97 -2.86 2.72
CA LEU A 46 -0.86 -1.93 2.90
C LEU A 46 -0.13 -1.79 1.58
N VAL A 47 0.15 -0.56 1.20
CA VAL A 47 1.09 -0.26 0.11
C VAL A 47 2.34 0.38 0.69
N ALA A 48 3.49 -0.15 0.27
CA ALA A 48 4.80 0.39 0.62
C ALA A 48 5.56 0.79 -0.66
N TRP A 49 6.16 1.97 -0.67
CA TRP A 49 6.88 2.47 -1.84
C TRP A 49 8.13 3.27 -1.44
N PRO A 50 9.17 3.30 -2.30
CA PRO A 50 10.41 4.02 -2.00
C PRO A 50 10.14 5.51 -1.82
N ALA A 51 10.80 6.10 -0.83
CA ALA A 51 10.77 7.54 -0.60
C ALA A 51 11.34 8.31 -1.79
N GLU A 52 12.36 7.74 -2.39
CA GLU A 52 13.00 8.19 -3.62
C GLU A 52 13.27 6.98 -4.52
N TYR A 53 12.61 6.95 -5.68
CA TYR A 53 12.75 5.88 -6.67
C TYR A 53 14.19 5.81 -7.20
N GLY A 54 14.75 4.61 -7.24
CA GLY A 54 16.12 4.35 -7.69
C GLY A 54 17.20 4.62 -6.63
N VAL A 55 16.88 5.31 -5.54
CA VAL A 55 17.82 5.59 -4.44
C VAL A 55 17.47 4.74 -3.21
N SER A 56 16.26 4.93 -2.67
CA SER A 56 15.78 4.16 -1.51
C SER A 56 15.21 2.79 -1.88
N GLY A 57 14.90 2.60 -3.17
CA GLY A 57 14.38 1.35 -3.73
C GLY A 57 13.72 1.56 -5.09
N MET A 58 13.40 0.48 -5.78
CA MET A 58 12.67 0.50 -7.06
C MET A 58 11.27 -0.11 -6.95
N LYS A 59 11.09 -1.07 -6.02
CA LYS A 59 9.87 -1.87 -5.94
C LYS A 59 8.84 -1.24 -5.02
N THR A 60 7.60 -1.29 -5.48
CA THR A 60 6.39 -1.06 -4.68
C THR A 60 5.87 -2.41 -4.21
N PHE A 61 5.41 -2.48 -2.97
CA PHE A 61 4.86 -3.70 -2.37
C PHE A 61 3.40 -3.50 -1.98
N LEU A 62 2.60 -4.54 -2.15
CA LEU A 62 1.26 -4.66 -1.58
C LEU A 62 1.22 -5.88 -0.65
N VAL A 63 0.67 -5.70 0.54
CA VAL A 63 0.39 -6.80 1.47
C VAL A 63 -1.04 -6.69 1.99
N ASN A 64 -1.62 -7.82 2.36
CA ASN A 64 -2.91 -7.88 3.06
C ASN A 64 -2.83 -8.88 4.24
N GLN A 65 -3.95 -9.09 4.91
CA GLN A 65 -4.08 -10.01 6.04
C GLN A 65 -3.80 -11.50 5.71
N ASP A 66 -3.67 -11.85 4.44
CA ASP A 66 -3.48 -13.23 4.00
C ASP A 66 -2.00 -13.68 3.99
N ASP A 67 -1.09 -12.86 4.53
CA ASP A 67 0.38 -13.05 4.47
C ASP A 67 0.93 -13.14 3.04
N VAL A 68 0.21 -12.58 2.06
CA VAL A 68 0.61 -12.55 0.65
C VAL A 68 1.27 -11.21 0.33
N ILE A 69 2.50 -11.26 -0.16
CA ILE A 69 3.24 -10.08 -0.62
C ILE A 69 3.24 -10.06 -2.14
N TYR A 70 2.81 -8.95 -2.71
CA TYR A 70 2.98 -8.62 -4.11
C TYR A 70 4.01 -7.52 -4.27
N GLU A 71 4.75 -7.55 -5.38
CA GLU A 71 5.65 -6.48 -5.76
C GLU A 71 5.47 -6.08 -7.22
N LYS A 72 5.73 -4.81 -7.49
CA LYS A 72 5.74 -4.27 -8.84
C LYS A 72 6.68 -3.07 -8.92
N ASP A 73 7.35 -2.97 -10.05
CA ASP A 73 8.06 -1.75 -10.43
C ASP A 73 7.08 -0.81 -11.12
N LEU A 74 6.78 0.32 -10.50
CA LEU A 74 5.91 1.36 -11.08
C LEU A 74 6.72 2.48 -11.74
N GLY A 75 8.05 2.36 -11.74
CA GLY A 75 8.95 3.36 -12.32
C GLY A 75 9.02 4.67 -11.52
N PRO A 76 9.57 5.73 -12.12
CA PRO A 76 9.77 7.02 -11.47
C PRO A 76 8.48 7.69 -10.96
N SER A 77 7.32 7.33 -11.52
CA SER A 77 6.00 7.86 -11.12
C SER A 77 5.36 7.10 -9.97
N THR A 78 6.09 6.18 -9.31
CA THR A 78 5.62 5.37 -8.19
C THR A 78 4.85 6.18 -7.14
N GLY A 79 5.40 7.32 -6.70
CA GLY A 79 4.76 8.15 -5.68
C GLY A 79 3.40 8.72 -6.10
N ALA A 80 3.21 9.05 -7.38
CA ALA A 80 1.93 9.51 -7.90
C ALA A 80 0.95 8.35 -8.09
N ALA A 81 1.43 7.21 -8.61
CA ALA A 81 0.63 6.01 -8.80
C ALA A 81 0.06 5.49 -7.48
N VAL A 82 0.89 5.40 -6.44
CA VAL A 82 0.45 4.94 -5.11
C VAL A 82 -0.49 5.93 -4.43
N LYS A 83 -0.33 7.24 -4.67
CA LYS A 83 -1.27 8.24 -4.14
C LYS A 83 -2.69 8.07 -4.69
N ALA A 84 -2.84 7.54 -5.90
CA ALA A 84 -4.11 7.23 -6.52
C ALA A 84 -4.68 5.85 -6.12
N MET A 85 -3.89 5.00 -5.44
CA MET A 85 -4.38 3.71 -4.96
C MET A 85 -5.27 3.90 -3.73
N THR A 86 -6.52 3.44 -3.86
CA THR A 86 -7.53 3.47 -2.79
C THR A 86 -7.87 2.07 -2.28
N VAL A 87 -7.56 1.02 -3.06
CA VAL A 87 -7.91 -0.36 -2.76
C VAL A 87 -6.73 -1.31 -3.01
N PHE A 88 -6.66 -2.39 -2.25
CA PHE A 88 -5.79 -3.53 -2.54
C PHE A 88 -6.37 -4.31 -3.72
N ASP A 89 -5.81 -4.12 -4.92
CA ASP A 89 -6.29 -4.76 -6.16
C ASP A 89 -5.11 -5.22 -7.03
N PRO A 90 -4.32 -6.21 -6.58
CA PRO A 90 -3.18 -6.72 -7.34
C PRO A 90 -3.67 -7.45 -8.61
N ASP A 91 -3.55 -6.78 -9.75
CA ASP A 91 -3.80 -7.39 -11.04
C ASP A 91 -2.69 -8.37 -11.49
N ARG A 92 -2.84 -8.97 -12.67
CA ARG A 92 -1.91 -9.95 -13.22
C ARG A 92 -0.49 -9.42 -13.49
N THR A 93 -0.28 -8.11 -13.45
CA THR A 93 1.04 -7.48 -13.64
C THR A 93 1.82 -7.39 -12.34
N TRP A 94 1.20 -7.66 -11.18
CA TRP A 94 1.88 -7.76 -9.90
C TRP A 94 2.50 -9.14 -9.75
N ARG A 95 3.76 -9.18 -9.33
CA ARG A 95 4.45 -10.42 -9.02
C ARG A 95 4.20 -10.80 -7.57
N ARG A 96 3.66 -11.99 -7.32
CA ARG A 96 3.62 -12.55 -5.98
C ARG A 96 5.02 -13.02 -5.56
N VAL A 97 5.46 -12.61 -4.38
CA VAL A 97 6.79 -12.97 -3.83
C VAL A 97 6.72 -13.96 -2.68
N ARG A 98 5.60 -13.97 -1.94
CA ARG A 98 5.31 -14.90 -0.84
C ARG A 98 3.83 -15.23 -0.83
#